data_AF-A0A4R9Q5J7-F1
#
_entry.id   AF-A0A4R9Q5J7-F1
#
_cell.length_a   1.000
_cell.length_b   1.000
_cell.length_c   1.000
_cell.angle_alpha   90.00
_cell.angle_beta   90.00
_cell.angle_gamma   90.00
#
_symmetry.space_group_name_H-M   'P 1'
#
loop_
_entity.id
_entity.type
_entity.pdbx_description
1 polymer ?
#
loop_
_entity_poly.entity_id
_entity_poly.type
_entity_poly.pdbx_seq_one_letter_code
_entity_poly.pdbx_strand_id
1 'polypeptide(L)' 'NLRGAPTGHTVPVREVRLSAGAGFVVIICGEIMTMPGLPKAPSSEKIFLNEQGQIEGLF' A
#
# COMPACT_ATOMS: atom_id res chain seq x y z
N ASN A 1 0.94 -16.53 -8.15
CA ASN A 1 2.41 -16.49 -7.94
C ASN A 1 3.14 -16.89 -9.21
N LEU A 2 3.07 -16.04 -10.23
CA LEU A 2 3.90 -16.15 -11.43
C LEU A 2 5.13 -15.25 -11.19
N ARG A 3 6.33 -15.83 -11.12
CA ARG A 3 7.60 -15.10 -10.93
C ARG A 3 8.43 -15.23 -12.20
N GLY A 4 9.23 -14.21 -12.51
CA GLY A 4 10.03 -14.15 -13.75
C GLY A 4 9.27 -13.49 -14.89
N ALA A 5 9.34 -14.05 -16.10
CA ALA A 5 8.69 -13.53 -17.31
C ALA A 5 7.55 -14.46 -17.78
N PRO A 6 6.38 -14.47 -17.12
CA PRO A 6 5.25 -15.31 -17.51
C PRO A 6 4.60 -14.79 -18.80
N THR A 7 4.45 -15.67 -19.79
CA THR A 7 3.77 -15.38 -21.06
C THR A 7 2.40 -16.05 -21.13
N GLY A 8 1.45 -15.49 -21.88
CA GLY A 8 0.14 -16.11 -22.14
C GLY A 8 -0.86 -16.06 -20.98
N HIS A 9 -0.64 -15.21 -19.96
CA HIS A 9 -1.59 -15.02 -18.87
C HIS A 9 -2.67 -14.00 -19.26
N THR A 10 -3.91 -14.24 -18.84
CA THR A 10 -5.01 -13.28 -19.00
C THR A 10 -5.05 -12.36 -17.78
N VAL A 11 -5.14 -11.05 -18.01
CA VAL A 11 -5.26 -10.04 -16.95
C VAL A 11 -6.74 -9.67 -16.80
N PRO A 12 -7.44 -10.14 -15.76
CA PRO A 12 -8.83 -9.78 -15.55
C PRO A 12 -8.94 -8.33 -15.09
N VAL A 13 -9.84 -7.56 -15.70
CA VAL A 13 -10.19 -6.20 -15.29
C VAL A 13 -11.43 -6.25 -14.42
N ARG A 14 -11.36 -5.74 -13.19
CA ARG A 14 -12.47 -5.76 -12.21
C ARG A 14 -13.26 -4.45 -12.20
N GLU A 15 -12.57 -3.32 -12.18
CA GLU A 15 -13.21 -2.00 -12.18
C GLU A 15 -12.36 -0.98 -12.94
N VAL A 16 -13.00 0.10 -13.39
CA VAL A 16 -12.38 1.21 -14.11
C VAL A 16 -12.74 2.50 -13.39
N ARG A 17 -11.75 3.31 -13.03
CA ARG A 17 -11.95 4.62 -12.40
C ARG A 17 -11.39 5.73 -13.28
N LEU A 18 -12.19 6.75 -13.53
CA LEU A 18 -11.77 7.93 -14.28
C LEU A 18 -11.10 8.94 -13.35
N SER A 19 -9.81 9.19 -13.54
CA SER A 19 -9.08 10.27 -12.87
C SER A 19 -9.03 11.49 -13.78
N ALA A 20 -10.19 12.10 -14.03
CA ALA A 20 -10.34 13.21 -14.99
C ALA A 20 -9.42 14.41 -14.70
N GLY A 21 -9.19 14.71 -13.42
CA GLY A 21 -8.26 15.79 -13.01
C GLY A 21 -6.79 15.48 -13.29
N ALA A 22 -6.41 14.20 -13.31
CA ALA A 22 -5.03 13.76 -13.57
C ALA A 22 -4.79 13.36 -15.04
N GLY A 23 -5.86 13.26 -15.83
CA GLY A 23 -5.79 12.98 -17.27
C GLY A 23 -5.62 11.50 -17.64
N PHE A 24 -5.95 10.57 -16.75
CA PHE A 24 -5.83 9.13 -17.03
C PHE A 24 -6.98 8.29 -16.46
N VAL A 25 -7.09 7.07 -16.98
CA VAL A 25 -8.04 6.05 -16.53
C VAL A 25 -7.29 4.99 -15.74
N VAL A 26 -7.73 4.71 -14.52
CA VAL A 26 -7.18 3.67 -13.65
C VAL A 26 -7.94 2.37 -13.92
N ILE A 27 -7.22 1.38 -14.44
CA ILE A 27 -7.75 0.02 -14.67
C ILE A 27 -7.32 -0.86 -13.50
N ILE A 28 -8.28 -1.36 -12.74
CA ILE A 28 -8.03 -2.13 -11.53
C ILE A 28 -8.20 -3.62 -11.87
N CYS A 29 -7.08 -4.35 -11.84
CA CYS A 29 -7.04 -5.77 -12.21
C CYS A 29 -7.14 -6.72 -11.01
N GLY A 30 -7.29 -6.20 -9.80
CA GLY A 30 -7.31 -6.99 -8.57
C GLY A 30 -7.74 -6.18 -7.35
N GLU A 31 -7.33 -6.62 -6.18
CA GLU A 31 -7.50 -5.87 -4.94
C GLU A 31 -6.34 -4.89 -4.77
N ILE A 32 -6.68 -3.61 -4.63
CA ILE A 32 -5.71 -2.54 -4.40
C ILE A 32 -6.01 -1.98 -3.00
N MET A 33 -5.03 -2.10 -2.10
CA MET A 33 -5.10 -1.52 -0.77
C MET A 33 -4.80 -0.02 -0.84
N THR A 34 -5.82 0.82 -0.75
CA THR A 34 -5.66 2.29 -0.69
C THR A 34 -5.48 2.82 0.72
N MET A 35 -5.78 2.02 1.74
CA MET A 35 -5.66 2.37 3.15
C MET A 35 -5.01 1.19 3.90
N PRO A 36 -3.70 1.27 4.22
CA PRO A 36 -3.04 0.22 4.98
C PRO A 36 -3.56 0.22 6.42
N GLY A 37 -3.83 -0.98 6.95
CA GLY A 37 -4.15 -1.16 8.37
C GLY A 37 -2.89 -1.22 9.24
N LEU A 38 -3.08 -1.14 10.55
CA LEU A 38 -2.01 -1.36 11.53
C LEU A 38 -1.72 -2.87 11.69
N PRO A 39 -0.46 -3.28 11.86
CA PRO A 39 -0.11 -4.66 12.15
C PRO A 39 -0.48 -5.02 13.60
N LYS A 40 -0.45 -6.33 13.94
CA LYS A 40 -0.79 -6.84 15.28
C LYS A 40 -0.03 -6.15 16.42
N ALA A 41 1.25 -5.84 16.20
CA ALA A 41 2.08 -5.06 17.12
C ALA A 41 2.50 -3.76 16.40
N PRO A 42 1.76 -2.65 16.57
CA PRO A 42 2.04 -1.41 15.88
C PRO A 42 3.28 -0.73 16.44
N SER A 43 4.07 -0.08 15.59
CA SER A 43 5.26 0.69 16.02
C SER A 43 4.92 1.79 17.02
N SER A 44 3.67 2.26 17.04
CA SER A 44 3.16 3.23 18.00
C SER A 44 3.33 2.82 19.47
N GLU A 45 3.32 1.53 19.79
CA GLU A 45 3.57 1.05 21.17
C GLU A 45 5.01 1.31 21.63
N LYS A 46 5.94 1.46 20.69
CA LYS A 46 7.38 1.66 20.96
C LYS A 46 7.83 3.09 20.77
N ILE A 47 6.96 3.99 20.30
CA ILE A 47 7.28 5.40 20.12
C ILE A 47 7.14 6.10 21.48
N PHE A 48 8.24 6.63 22.01
CA PHE A 48 8.25 7.36 23.28
C PHE A 48 9.29 8.49 23.29
N LEU A 49 9.22 9.36 24.31
CA LEU A 49 10.15 10.45 24.54
C LEU A 49 11.12 10.05 25.66
N ASN A 50 12.44 10.13 25.42
CA ASN A 50 13.44 9.88 26.45
C ASN A 50 13.61 11.09 27.39
N GLU A 51 14.42 10.93 28.44
CA GLU A 51 14.65 11.97 29.46
C GLU A 51 15.30 13.24 28.90
N GLN A 52 15.97 13.13 27.75
CA GLN A 52 16.60 14.24 27.03
C GLN A 52 15.62 14.91 26.04
N GLY A 53 14.35 14.48 26.01
CA GLY A 53 13.32 15.01 25.14
C GLY A 53 13.42 14.53 23.68
N GLN A 54 14.15 13.46 23.40
CA GLN A 54 14.31 12.90 22.06
C GLN A 54 13.31 11.76 21.82
N ILE A 55 12.88 11.60 20.57
CA ILE A 55 11.92 10.56 20.17
C ILE A 55 12.69 9.26 19.85
N GLU A 56 12.35 8.18 20.53
CA GLU A 56 12.85 6.82 20.27
C GLU A 56 11.72 5.93 19.70
N GLY A 57 12.06 4.96 18.85
CA GLY A 57 11.11 4.01 18.25
C GLY A 57 10.35 4.50 17.00
N LEU A 58 10.69 5.68 16.47
CA LEU A 58 10.12 6.24 15.24
C LEU A 58 10.78 5.70 13.96
N PHE A 59 12.01 5.19 14.07
CA PHE A 59 12.83 4.64 12.98
C PHE A 59 13.51 3.34 13.42
#